data_AF-A0A8T2DRH5-F1
#
_entry.id   AF-A0A8T2DRH5-F1
#
_cell.length_a   1.000
_cell.length_b   1.000
_cell.length_c   1.000
_cell.angle_alpha   90.00
_cell.angle_beta   90.00
_cell.angle_gamma   90.00
#
_symmetry.space_group_name_H-M   'P 1'
#
loop_
_entity.id
_entity.type
_entity.pdbx_description
1 polymer ?
#
loop_
_entity_poly.entity_id
_entity_poly.type
_entity_poly.pdbx_seq_one_letter_code
_entity_poly.pdbx_strand_id
1 'polypeptide(L)' 'MNQLKCLQSSVEFVDFKRFNGHVAQMKLLRYFLENCAALKKLTLHLDYNSTEDETIKKLLKIPRAASTKCEVVIVKM' A
#
# COMPACT_ATOMS: atom_id res chain seq x y z
N MET A 1 -9.40 0.11 -13.69
CA MET A 1 -8.17 -0.70 -13.77
C MET A 1 -8.59 -2.12 -14.09
N ASN A 2 -8.11 -2.68 -15.21
CA ASN A 2 -8.40 -4.07 -15.58
C ASN A 2 -7.93 -5.01 -14.46
N GLN A 3 -8.77 -5.98 -14.07
CA GLN A 3 -8.50 -6.92 -12.99
C GLN A 3 -7.41 -7.93 -13.43
N LEU A 4 -6.17 -7.73 -13.00
CA LEU A 4 -5.06 -8.67 -13.19
C LEU A 4 -5.14 -9.76 -12.11
N LYS A 5 -5.94 -10.81 -12.36
CA LYS A 5 -6.18 -11.90 -11.40
C LYS A 5 -4.89 -12.54 -10.87
N CYS A 6 -3.88 -12.71 -11.72
CA CYS A 6 -2.59 -13.29 -11.31
C CYS A 6 -1.87 -12.44 -10.26
N LEU A 7 -1.93 -11.11 -10.41
CA LEU A 7 -1.31 -10.18 -9.48
C LEU A 7 -1.99 -10.23 -8.10
N GLN A 8 -3.32 -10.32 -8.09
CA GLN A 8 -4.14 -10.38 -6.88
C GLN A 8 -3.88 -11.64 -6.04
N SER A 9 -3.55 -12.76 -6.68
CA SER A 9 -3.33 -14.04 -5.98
C SER A 9 -1.87 -14.31 -5.63
N SER A 10 -0.90 -13.60 -6.21
CA SER A 10 0.54 -13.91 -6.05
C SER A 10 1.35 -12.83 -5.34
N VAL A 11 0.84 -11.60 -5.23
CA VAL A 11 1.61 -10.52 -4.58
C VAL A 11 1.55 -10.67 -3.07
N GLU A 12 2.69 -11.04 -2.49
CA GLU A 12 2.88 -11.17 -1.04
C GLU A 12 3.58 -9.95 -0.41
N PHE A 13 4.47 -9.29 -1.17
CA PHE A 13 5.31 -8.20 -0.69
C PHE A 13 5.30 -7.04 -1.68
N VAL A 14 5.10 -5.82 -1.18
CA VAL A 14 5.20 -4.60 -1.97
C VAL A 14 6.09 -3.58 -1.26
N ASP A 15 7.00 -2.97 -2.01
CA ASP A 15 7.94 -1.97 -1.52
C ASP A 15 7.85 -0.67 -2.36
N PHE A 16 7.43 0.42 -1.72
CA PHE A 16 7.41 1.76 -2.30
C PHE A 16 8.62 2.57 -1.82
N LYS A 17 9.69 2.58 -2.62
CA LYS A 17 10.99 3.21 -2.27
C LYS A 17 11.01 4.74 -2.16
N ARG A 18 10.02 5.45 -2.71
CA ARG A 18 9.93 6.93 -2.67
C ARG A 18 8.47 7.34 -2.60
N PHE A 19 7.82 7.06 -1.48
CA PHE A 19 6.42 7.34 -1.26
C PHE A 19 6.23 8.79 -0.82
N ASN A 20 5.55 9.56 -1.66
CA ASN A 20 5.17 10.96 -1.39
C ASN A 20 3.66 11.19 -1.43
N GLY A 21 2.88 10.11 -1.56
CA GLY A 21 1.43 10.17 -1.47
C GLY A 21 0.75 10.82 -2.69
N HIS A 22 1.44 10.98 -3.81
CA HIS A 22 0.81 11.43 -5.06
C HIS A 22 -0.32 10.48 -5.49
N VAL A 23 -1.26 11.03 -6.27
CA VAL A 23 -2.49 10.35 -6.70
C VAL A 23 -2.22 8.97 -7.31
N ALA A 24 -1.18 8.83 -8.13
CA ALA A 24 -0.82 7.55 -8.76
C ALA A 24 -0.37 6.51 -7.72
N GLN A 25 0.49 6.91 -6.77
CA GLN A 25 0.96 6.02 -5.70
C GLN A 25 -0.20 5.59 -4.80
N MET A 26 -1.07 6.52 -4.43
CA MET A 26 -2.26 6.23 -3.62
C MET A 26 -3.22 5.27 -4.34
N LYS A 27 -3.39 5.39 -5.66
CA LYS A 27 -4.20 4.46 -6.46
C LYS A 27 -3.62 3.05 -6.47
N LEU A 28 -2.31 2.91 -6.66
CA LEU A 28 -1.64 1.60 -6.62
C LEU A 28 -1.71 0.98 -5.23
N LEU A 29 -1.40 1.76 -4.20
CA LEU A 29 -1.46 1.33 -2.82
C LEU A 29 -2.86 0.83 -2.44
N ARG A 30 -3.90 1.59 -2.82
CA ARG A 30 -5.30 1.17 -2.63
C ARG A 30 -5.57 -0.15 -3.33
N TYR A 31 -5.16 -0.28 -4.59
CA TYR A 31 -5.38 -1.50 -5.35
C TYR A 31 -4.75 -2.73 -4.67
N PHE A 32 -3.51 -2.63 -4.19
CA PHE A 32 -2.86 -3.74 -3.48
C PHE A 32 -3.61 -4.11 -2.20
N LEU A 33 -3.97 -3.13 -1.37
CA LEU A 33 -4.68 -3.36 -0.12
C LEU A 33 -6.11 -3.91 -0.32
N GLU A 34 -6.81 -3.49 -1.36
CA GLU A 34 -8.20 -3.89 -1.64
C GLU A 34 -8.30 -5.20 -2.43
N ASN A 35 -7.26 -5.60 -3.18
CA ASN A 35 -7.39 -6.70 -4.14
C ASN A 35 -6.39 -7.86 -3.93
N CYS A 36 -5.25 -7.63 -3.30
CA CYS A 36 -4.21 -8.67 -3.18
C CYS A 36 -4.42 -9.49 -1.90
N ALA A 37 -5.14 -10.61 -2.03
CA ALA A 37 -5.48 -11.47 -0.89
C ALA A 37 -4.25 -12.14 -0.24
N ALA A 38 -3.19 -12.37 -1.03
CA ALA A 38 -1.93 -12.95 -0.56
C ALA A 38 -0.99 -11.92 0.09
N LEU A 39 -1.34 -10.63 0.09
CA LEU A 39 -0.47 -9.56 0.57
C LEU A 39 -0.19 -9.71 2.08
N LYS A 40 1.09 -9.89 2.42
CA LYS A 40 1.62 -10.07 3.78
C LYS A 40 2.30 -8.81 4.30
N LYS A 41 3.00 -8.07 3.43
CA LYS A 41 3.72 -6.85 3.84
C LYS A 41 3.70 -5.78 2.77
N LEU A 42 3.47 -4.54 3.19
CA LEU A 42 3.57 -3.34 2.38
C LEU A 42 4.50 -2.34 3.07
N THR A 43 5.58 -1.94 2.40
CA THR A 43 6.57 -1.00 2.94
C THR A 43 6.49 0.34 2.20
N LEU A 44 6.42 1.44 2.95
CA LEU A 44 6.39 2.81 2.45
C LEU A 44 7.62 3.56 2.93
N HIS A 45 8.53 3.88 2.02
CA HIS A 45 9.66 4.77 2.30
C HIS A 45 9.22 6.20 2.05
N LEU A 46 8.90 6.93 3.12
CA LEU A 46 8.45 8.31 3.04
C LEU A 46 9.56 9.21 2.52
N ASP A 47 9.24 9.99 1.50
CA ASP A 47 10.12 11.06 1.03
C ASP A 47 10.15 12.20 2.07
N TYR A 48 11.21 13.01 2.10
CA TYR A 48 11.44 14.07 3.10
C TYR A 48 10.27 15.04 3.26
N ASN A 49 9.58 15.33 2.15
CA ASN A 49 8.43 16.25 2.11
C ASN A 49 7.11 15.59 2.53
N SER A 50 7.11 14.31 2.92
CA SER A 50 5.90 13.53 3.18
C SER A 50 5.60 13.44 4.66
N THR A 51 4.39 13.83 5.05
CA THR A 51 3.95 13.71 6.43
C THR A 51 3.48 12.28 6.72
N GLU A 52 4.11 11.63 7.69
CA GLU A 52 3.73 10.30 8.17
C GLU A 52 2.28 10.26 8.64
N ASP A 53 1.85 11.23 9.45
CA ASP A 53 0.48 11.30 9.99
C ASP A 53 -0.58 11.37 8.89
N GLU A 54 -0.33 12.15 7.83
CA GLU A 54 -1.26 12.22 6.69
C GLU A 54 -1.32 10.90 5.94
N THR A 55 -0.17 10.24 5.78
CA THR A 55 -0.08 8.93 5.13
C THR A 55 -0.85 7.88 5.92
N ILE A 56 -0.65 7.82 7.24
CA ILE A 56 -1.39 6.93 8.15
C ILE A 56 -2.90 7.23 8.09
N LYS A 57 -3.31 8.50 8.18
CA LYS A 57 -4.73 8.88 8.07
C LYS A 57 -5.36 8.44 6.74
N LYS A 58 -4.63 8.52 5.63
CA LYS A 58 -5.11 8.04 4.32
C LYS A 58 -5.19 6.52 4.28
N LEU A 59 -4.19 5.81 4.83
CA LEU A 59 -4.15 4.35 4.90
C LEU A 59 -5.31 3.77 5.70
N LEU A 60 -5.64 4.38 6.85
CA LEU A 60 -6.74 3.95 7.72
C LEU A 60 -8.12 4.03 7.03
N LYS A 61 -8.26 4.87 5.99
CA LYS A 61 -9.49 5.02 5.21
C LYS A 61 -9.60 4.05 4.05
N ILE A 62 -8.59 3.22 3.80
CA ILE A 62 -8.60 2.26 2.69
C ILE A 62 -9.17 0.94 3.21
N PRO A 63 -10.28 0.45 2.62
CA PRO A 63 -10.76 -0.90 2.90
C PRO A 63 -9.65 -1.91 2.61
N ARG A 64 -9.45 -2.83 3.54
CA ARG A 64 -8.52 -3.94 3.33
C ARG A 64 -9.35 -5.13 2.84
N ALA A 65 -8.88 -5.80 1.79
CA ALA A 65 -9.35 -7.15 1.51
C ALA A 65 -9.18 -8.01 2.77
N ALA A 66 -9.87 -9.15 2.84
CA ALA A 66 -9.92 -10.06 4.00
C ALA A 66 -8.56 -10.52 4.60
N SER A 67 -7.42 -10.09 4.04
CA SER A 67 -6.11 -10.13 4.68
C SER A 67 -6.02 -9.12 5.84
N THR A 68 -6.56 -9.51 7.00
CA THR A 68 -6.31 -8.87 8.30
C THR A 68 -4.85 -8.97 8.75
N LYS A 69 -3.99 -9.65 7.99
CA LYS A 69 -2.59 -9.96 8.33
C LYS A 69 -1.55 -9.11 7.59
N CYS A 70 -1.95 -8.27 6.64
CA CYS A 70 -1.01 -7.41 5.93
C CYS A 70 -0.39 -6.37 6.87
N GLU A 71 0.90 -6.55 7.18
CA GLU A 71 1.71 -5.60 7.93
C GLU A 71 2.04 -4.39 7.03
N VAL A 72 1.76 -3.18 7.51
CA VAL A 72 2.15 -1.95 6.83
C VAL A 72 3.30 -1.32 7.60
N VAL A 73 4.45 -1.23 6.96
CA VAL A 73 5.66 -0.64 7.53
C VAL A 73 5.90 0.71 6.88
N ILE A 74 6.10 1.73 7.71
CA ILE A 74 6.46 3.07 7.27
C ILE A 74 7.91 3.32 7.69
N VAL A 75 8.74 3.71 6.73
CA VAL A 75 10.16 4.00 6.92
C VAL A 75 10.38 5.46 6.56
N LYS A 76 10.99 6.25 7.46
CA LYS A 76 11.46 7.59 7.12
C LYS A 76 12.84 7.49 6.49
N MET A 77 13.02 8.17 5.36
CA MET A 77 14.33 8.39 4.74
C MET A 77 15.03 9.60 5.35
#